data_AF-A0A849ZJT6-F1
#
_entry.id   AF-A0A849ZJT6-F1
#
_cell.length_a   1.000
_cell.length_b   1.000
_cell.length_c   1.000
_cell.angle_alpha   90.00
_cell.angle_beta   90.00
_cell.angle_gamma   90.00
#
_symmetry.space_group_name_H-M   'P 1'
#
loop_
_entity.id
_entity.type
_entity.pdbx_description
1 polymer ?
#
loop_
_entity_poly.entity_id
_entity_poly.type
_entity_poly.pdbx_seq_one_letter_code
_entity_poly.pdbx_strand_id
1 'polypeptide(L)'
;MARTRRSAGTAGALGLGLVSFAVLLWASSCSIINAPDEVDPTAGTGGTGGQGTGAGTNDGGGGNAPQCDDNADCASMTTECATGECSPAGTCIATPQPAGTACGATPSSTCDLADACDGSGTCTPAFVQNGTFCSDCAAGPGNCALCNNGACNDCPAR
;
A
#
# COMPACT_ATOMS: atom_id res chain seq x y z
N MET A 1 -6.81 33.59 56.40
CA MET A 1 -5.62 33.27 57.22
C MET A 1 -4.72 32.32 56.43
N ALA A 2 -3.41 32.58 56.49
CA ALA A 2 -2.36 32.08 55.61
C ALA A 2 -2.10 30.56 55.67
N ARG A 3 -1.58 29.99 54.56
CA ARG A 3 -0.22 29.41 54.52
C ARG A 3 0.25 29.06 53.11
N THR A 4 1.29 29.80 52.73
CA THR A 4 2.27 29.60 51.66
C THR A 4 2.96 28.23 51.73
N ARG A 5 3.18 27.57 50.58
CA ARG A 5 4.42 26.82 50.32
C ARG A 5 4.91 27.09 48.90
N ARG A 6 6.13 27.63 48.85
CA ARG A 6 7.03 27.74 47.70
C ARG A 6 7.78 26.43 47.54
N SER A 7 8.11 26.06 46.29
CA SER A 7 9.35 25.38 45.84
C SER A 7 9.40 25.57 44.32
N ALA A 8 10.22 26.46 43.74
CA ALA A 8 11.69 26.51 43.63
C ALA A 8 12.23 25.70 42.43
N GLY A 9 12.96 26.39 41.54
CA GLY A 9 13.67 25.87 40.35
C GLY A 9 13.55 26.83 39.15
N THR A 10 14.21 27.99 39.06
CA THR A 10 15.61 28.27 38.61
C THR A 10 16.04 27.40 37.41
N ALA A 11 16.62 27.87 36.30
CA ALA A 11 17.21 29.15 35.93
C ALA A 11 17.61 29.11 34.43
N GLY A 12 17.82 30.30 33.83
CA GLY A 12 18.79 30.54 32.75
C GLY A 12 18.30 30.23 31.33
N ALA A 13 18.62 31.00 30.30
CA ALA A 13 19.37 32.25 30.22
C ALA A 13 19.03 32.89 28.87
N LEU A 14 18.97 34.22 28.87
CA LEU A 14 18.99 35.06 27.68
C LEU A 14 20.31 34.85 26.93
N GLY A 15 20.26 34.73 25.61
CA GLY A 15 21.43 34.68 24.74
C GLY A 15 21.11 35.20 23.35
N LEU A 16 21.12 36.54 23.21
CA LEU A 16 21.28 37.24 21.94
C LEU A 16 22.69 36.96 21.41
N GLY A 17 22.85 36.59 20.13
CA GLY A 17 24.17 36.46 19.52
C GLY A 17 24.16 35.94 18.09
N LEU A 18 24.23 36.89 17.14
CA LEU A 18 24.46 36.72 15.70
C LEU A 18 25.73 35.92 15.38
N VAL A 19 25.68 35.04 14.37
CA VAL A 19 26.73 34.94 13.32
C VAL A 19 26.23 34.12 12.11
N SER A 20 26.25 34.79 10.96
CA SER A 20 26.06 34.25 9.61
C SER A 20 27.23 33.35 9.19
N PHE A 21 26.95 32.16 8.66
CA PHE A 21 27.79 31.37 7.75
C PHE A 21 26.89 30.28 7.16
N ALA A 22 26.86 29.92 5.88
CA ALA A 22 27.31 30.48 4.63
C ALA A 22 26.54 29.68 3.57
N VAL A 23 25.98 30.36 2.57
CA VAL A 23 25.44 29.75 1.35
C VAL A 23 26.63 29.23 0.54
N LEU A 24 26.69 27.93 0.27
CA LEU A 24 27.55 27.34 -0.76
C LEU A 24 26.73 26.34 -1.59
N LEU A 25 26.15 26.88 -2.65
CA LEU A 25 25.82 26.18 -3.89
C LEU A 25 27.04 25.42 -4.40
N TRP A 26 26.90 24.19 -4.90
CA TRP A 26 27.41 23.77 -6.21
C TRP A 26 26.64 22.53 -6.67
N ALA A 27 25.91 22.72 -7.77
CA ALA A 27 25.33 21.66 -8.57
C ALA A 27 26.42 20.87 -9.32
N SER A 28 26.00 19.71 -9.84
CA SER A 28 26.60 18.95 -10.95
C SER A 28 27.54 17.81 -10.56
N SER A 29 27.06 16.58 -10.66
CA SER A 29 27.39 15.75 -11.83
C SER A 29 26.32 14.68 -12.04
N CYS A 30 25.66 14.73 -13.19
CA CYS A 30 25.01 13.57 -13.78
C CYS A 30 26.06 12.51 -14.14
N SER A 31 25.61 11.25 -14.15
CA SER A 31 26.19 10.12 -14.89
C SER A 31 27.47 9.50 -14.32
N ILE A 32 27.30 8.40 -13.57
CA ILE A 32 28.18 7.24 -13.74
C ILE A 32 27.35 6.13 -14.36
N ILE A 33 27.47 6.05 -15.68
CA ILE A 33 27.20 4.85 -16.48
C ILE A 33 28.40 3.92 -16.29
N ASN A 34 28.12 2.66 -15.94
CA ASN A 34 28.95 1.44 -16.05
C ASN A 34 30.36 1.39 -15.42
N ALA A 35 30.50 0.51 -14.42
CA ALA A 35 31.58 -0.47 -14.36
C ALA A 35 31.03 -1.79 -13.78
N PRO A 36 31.17 -2.94 -14.48
CA PRO A 36 30.97 -4.26 -13.89
C PRO A 36 32.26 -4.81 -13.26
N ASP A 37 32.07 -5.88 -12.48
CA ASP A 37 33.03 -6.89 -11.97
C ASP A 37 33.38 -6.84 -10.45
N GLU A 38 32.55 -7.57 -9.67
CA GLU A 38 32.80 -8.62 -8.64
C GLU A 38 34.11 -8.55 -7.81
N VAL A 39 34.19 -8.76 -6.48
CA VAL A 39 33.99 -10.02 -5.72
C VAL A 39 34.05 -9.75 -4.20
N ASP A 40 33.09 -10.35 -3.47
CA ASP A 40 33.01 -10.88 -2.09
C ASP A 40 33.84 -10.30 -0.89
N PRO A 41 33.22 -10.19 0.29
CA PRO A 41 33.65 -11.08 1.37
C PRO A 41 32.50 -11.70 2.19
N THR A 42 32.47 -13.02 2.17
CA THR A 42 31.71 -13.88 3.07
C THR A 42 32.12 -13.61 4.51
N ALA A 43 31.26 -12.92 5.27
CA ALA A 43 31.30 -12.88 6.73
C ALA A 43 29.95 -13.38 7.26
N GLY A 44 29.97 -14.62 7.72
CA GLY A 44 28.79 -15.33 8.21
C GLY A 44 28.22 -14.76 9.51
N THR A 45 26.92 -14.98 9.69
CA THR A 45 26.29 -15.16 11.00
C THR A 45 25.06 -16.03 10.80
N GLY A 46 24.98 -17.11 11.58
CA GLY A 46 24.00 -18.19 11.41
C GLY A 46 22.72 -18.05 12.23
N GLY A 47 21.79 -18.96 11.93
CA GLY A 47 20.60 -19.34 12.71
C GLY A 47 19.36 -18.50 12.38
N THR A 48 18.18 -19.05 12.10
CA THR A 48 17.57 -20.32 12.56
C THR A 48 16.53 -20.84 11.56
N GLY A 49 16.34 -22.16 11.55
CA GLY A 49 15.61 -22.91 10.53
C GLY A 49 14.10 -22.67 10.43
N GLY A 50 13.65 -22.75 9.18
CA GLY A 50 12.32 -23.17 8.78
C GLY A 50 12.49 -24.19 7.65
N GLN A 51 12.36 -25.47 7.96
CA GLN A 51 12.27 -26.54 6.98
C GLN A 51 10.95 -26.41 6.23
N GLY A 52 11.01 -25.81 5.03
CA GLY A 52 10.07 -26.08 3.97
C GLY A 52 10.72 -27.07 3.03
N THR A 53 10.42 -28.36 3.16
CA THR A 53 10.65 -29.33 2.09
C THR A 53 9.64 -29.06 0.99
N GLY A 54 9.94 -28.06 0.16
CA GLY A 54 9.31 -27.84 -1.15
C GLY A 54 10.44 -27.84 -2.17
N ALA A 55 10.74 -29.02 -2.70
CA ALA A 55 11.64 -29.14 -3.83
C ALA A 55 10.92 -28.57 -5.05
N GLY A 56 11.33 -27.37 -5.47
CA GLY A 56 10.79 -26.69 -6.64
C GLY A 56 11.73 -25.63 -7.18
N THR A 57 13.05 -25.80 -7.01
CA THR A 57 14.03 -25.00 -7.76
C THR A 57 13.99 -25.47 -9.21
N ASN A 58 13.31 -24.72 -10.08
CA ASN A 58 13.48 -24.85 -11.53
C ASN A 58 14.10 -23.56 -12.07
N ASP A 59 15.38 -23.38 -11.75
CA ASP A 59 16.28 -22.56 -12.54
C ASP A 59 16.51 -23.28 -13.90
N GLY A 60 15.89 -22.74 -14.96
CA GLY A 60 16.39 -22.86 -16.33
C GLY A 60 16.06 -24.12 -17.15
N GLY A 61 15.14 -23.96 -18.10
CA GLY A 61 15.33 -24.42 -19.48
C GLY A 61 14.92 -25.86 -19.86
N GLY A 62 13.87 -25.96 -20.69
CA GLY A 62 13.73 -27.02 -21.70
C GLY A 62 12.76 -28.16 -21.39
N GLY A 63 11.45 -27.92 -21.61
CA GLY A 63 10.38 -28.92 -21.53
C GLY A 63 9.64 -28.82 -20.19
N ASN A 64 8.51 -28.11 -20.19
CA ASN A 64 7.89 -27.56 -18.98
C ASN A 64 7.60 -28.63 -17.91
N ALA A 65 8.43 -28.65 -16.86
CA ALA A 65 8.07 -29.22 -15.58
C ALA A 65 6.77 -28.55 -15.09
N PRO A 66 5.93 -29.27 -14.30
CA PRO A 66 4.74 -28.68 -13.71
C PRO A 66 5.15 -27.42 -12.93
N GLN A 67 4.36 -26.36 -13.09
CA GLN A 67 4.54 -25.07 -12.45
C GLN A 67 4.10 -25.08 -10.98
N CYS A 68 3.39 -26.12 -10.55
CA CYS A 68 2.87 -26.30 -9.19
C CYS A 68 2.64 -27.77 -8.89
N ASP A 69 2.72 -28.12 -7.61
CA ASP A 69 2.34 -29.43 -7.06
C ASP A 69 1.15 -29.30 -6.09
N ASP A 70 0.89 -28.11 -5.54
CA ASP A 70 -0.32 -27.79 -4.78
C ASP A 70 -0.82 -26.34 -5.00
N ASN A 71 -1.97 -25.99 -4.42
CA ASN A 71 -2.55 -24.65 -4.57
C ASN A 71 -1.71 -23.55 -3.90
N ALA A 72 -0.87 -23.87 -2.91
CA ALA A 72 -0.03 -22.88 -2.23
C ALA A 72 1.05 -22.32 -3.17
N ASP A 73 1.53 -23.13 -4.12
CA ASP A 73 2.45 -22.69 -5.18
C ASP A 73 1.84 -21.59 -6.07
N CYS A 74 0.51 -21.57 -6.19
CA CYS A 74 -0.24 -20.63 -7.02
C CYS A 74 -0.72 -19.37 -6.28
N ALA A 75 -0.19 -19.10 -5.07
CA ALA A 75 -0.60 -17.96 -4.25
C ALA A 75 -0.43 -16.60 -4.96
N SER A 76 0.52 -16.47 -5.89
CA SER A 76 0.74 -15.25 -6.69
C SER A 76 -0.41 -14.91 -7.64
N MET A 77 -1.23 -15.89 -8.02
CA MET A 77 -2.43 -15.70 -8.84
C MET A 77 -3.69 -15.43 -8.00
N THR A 78 -3.58 -15.56 -6.67
CA THR A 78 -4.70 -15.29 -5.77
C THR A 78 -4.88 -13.79 -5.62
N THR A 79 -6.10 -13.34 -5.86
CA THR A 79 -6.56 -11.97 -5.66
C THR A 79 -7.82 -11.97 -4.80
N GLU A 80 -8.38 -10.80 -4.50
CA GLU A 80 -9.68 -10.70 -3.82
C GLU A 80 -10.82 -11.33 -4.64
N CYS A 81 -10.66 -11.36 -5.97
CA CYS A 81 -11.69 -11.86 -6.90
C CYS A 81 -11.30 -13.12 -7.65
N ALA A 82 -10.18 -13.76 -7.32
CA ALA A 82 -9.77 -15.02 -7.91
C ALA A 82 -8.93 -15.85 -6.93
N THR A 83 -9.10 -17.16 -6.96
CA THR A 83 -8.25 -18.09 -6.22
C THR A 83 -7.25 -18.72 -7.16
N GLY A 84 -5.96 -18.67 -6.80
CA GLY A 84 -4.93 -19.42 -7.49
C GLY A 84 -5.05 -20.90 -7.15
N GLU A 85 -5.22 -21.74 -8.16
CA GLU A 85 -5.37 -23.18 -7.99
C GLU A 85 -4.39 -23.94 -8.88
N CYS A 86 -3.83 -25.04 -8.35
CA CYS A 86 -3.03 -25.92 -9.17
C CYS A 86 -3.94 -26.88 -9.93
N SER A 87 -3.95 -26.77 -11.26
CA SER A 87 -4.71 -27.70 -12.10
C SER A 87 -4.09 -29.11 -12.05
N PRO A 88 -4.85 -30.17 -12.36
CA PRO A 88 -4.31 -31.53 -12.46
C PRO A 88 -3.18 -31.71 -13.50
N ALA A 89 -3.00 -30.73 -14.39
CA ALA A 89 -1.91 -30.68 -15.36
C ALA A 89 -0.63 -30.05 -14.78
N GLY A 90 -0.60 -29.73 -13.48
CA GLY A 90 0.52 -29.05 -12.82
C GLY A 90 0.72 -27.64 -13.37
N THR A 91 -0.37 -26.93 -13.68
CA THR A 91 -0.33 -25.53 -14.13
C THR A 91 -1.21 -24.69 -13.23
N CYS A 92 -0.69 -23.56 -12.76
CA CYS A 92 -1.48 -22.60 -12.00
C CYS A 92 -2.56 -21.96 -12.87
N ILE A 93 -3.78 -21.95 -12.37
CA ILE A 93 -4.93 -21.28 -12.96
C ILE A 93 -5.50 -20.30 -11.94
N ALA A 94 -6.13 -19.23 -12.42
CA ALA A 94 -6.93 -18.34 -11.59
C ALA A 94 -8.40 -18.71 -11.77
N THR A 95 -9.05 -19.12 -10.69
CA THR A 95 -10.48 -19.42 -10.65
C THR A 95 -11.24 -18.20 -10.12
N PRO A 96 -12.06 -17.51 -10.94
CA PRO A 96 -12.79 -16.33 -10.51
C PRO A 96 -13.77 -16.59 -9.37
N GLN A 97 -13.87 -15.65 -8.43
CA GLN A 97 -14.94 -15.60 -7.44
C GLN A 97 -16.28 -15.27 -8.12
N PRO A 98 -17.43 -15.69 -7.54
CA PRO A 98 -18.74 -15.35 -8.07
C PRO A 98 -18.96 -13.84 -8.19
N ALA A 99 -19.73 -13.42 -9.20
CA ALA A 99 -20.14 -12.04 -9.33
C ALA A 99 -20.91 -11.58 -8.08
N GLY A 100 -20.60 -10.37 -7.58
CA GLY A 100 -21.19 -9.84 -6.36
C GLY A 100 -20.43 -10.18 -5.06
N THR A 101 -19.37 -10.99 -5.13
CA THR A 101 -18.47 -11.21 -3.97
C THR A 101 -17.82 -9.88 -3.59
N ALA A 102 -17.91 -9.50 -2.32
CA ALA A 102 -17.31 -8.26 -1.84
C ALA A 102 -15.79 -8.30 -2.00
N CYS A 103 -15.23 -7.20 -2.51
CA CYS A 103 -13.80 -7.00 -2.69
C CYS A 103 -13.46 -5.54 -2.37
N GLY A 104 -12.19 -5.15 -2.50
CA GLY A 104 -11.76 -3.78 -2.33
C GLY A 104 -11.91 -3.24 -0.91
N ALA A 105 -11.87 -1.92 -0.81
CA ALA A 105 -11.98 -1.23 0.46
C ALA A 105 -13.45 -1.17 0.91
N THR A 106 -13.65 -1.13 2.24
CA THR A 106 -14.98 -0.83 2.77
C THR A 106 -15.40 0.59 2.41
N PRO A 107 -16.68 0.82 2.06
CA PRO A 107 -17.17 2.14 1.68
C PRO A 107 -16.84 3.20 2.73
N SER A 108 -16.24 4.30 2.29
CA SER A 108 -15.72 5.34 3.18
C SER A 108 -16.58 6.60 3.26
N SER A 109 -17.57 6.73 2.37
CA SER A 109 -18.44 7.90 2.31
C SER A 109 -19.87 7.53 1.90
N THR A 110 -20.79 8.49 2.02
CA THR A 110 -22.17 8.33 1.54
C THR A 110 -22.26 8.18 0.01
N CYS A 111 -21.23 8.57 -0.74
CA CYS A 111 -21.19 8.45 -2.20
C CYS A 111 -20.52 7.16 -2.69
N ASP A 112 -19.94 6.39 -1.77
CA ASP A 112 -19.18 5.18 -2.01
C ASP A 112 -20.06 3.96 -1.76
N LEU A 113 -19.94 2.91 -2.57
CA LEU A 113 -20.66 1.65 -2.39
C LEU A 113 -19.64 0.51 -2.27
N ALA A 114 -20.09 -0.65 -1.77
CA ALA A 114 -19.20 -1.79 -1.63
C ALA A 114 -18.80 -2.29 -3.02
N ASP A 115 -17.49 -2.39 -3.25
CA ASP A 115 -16.95 -2.97 -4.48
C ASP A 115 -17.28 -4.45 -4.56
N ALA A 116 -17.40 -4.96 -5.78
CA ALA A 116 -17.79 -6.34 -6.01
C ALA A 116 -17.05 -6.96 -7.20
N CYS A 117 -16.78 -8.26 -7.09
CA CYS A 117 -16.21 -9.04 -8.17
C CYS A 117 -17.19 -9.13 -9.35
N ASP A 118 -16.67 -9.10 -10.58
CA ASP A 118 -17.44 -9.20 -11.83
C ASP A 118 -17.72 -10.64 -12.28
N GLY A 119 -17.19 -11.65 -11.58
CA GLY A 119 -17.26 -13.06 -12.00
C GLY A 119 -16.18 -13.48 -13.01
N SER A 120 -15.33 -12.54 -13.46
CA SER A 120 -14.20 -12.78 -14.37
C SER A 120 -12.84 -12.56 -13.70
N GLY A 121 -12.83 -12.20 -12.41
CA GLY A 121 -11.62 -12.03 -11.61
C GLY A 121 -11.25 -10.57 -11.35
N THR A 122 -12.09 -9.61 -11.75
CA THR A 122 -11.85 -8.18 -11.52
C THR A 122 -12.72 -7.68 -10.39
N CYS A 123 -12.11 -6.93 -9.46
CA CYS A 123 -12.86 -6.14 -8.50
C CYS A 123 -13.36 -4.87 -9.18
N THR A 124 -14.68 -4.72 -9.26
CA THR A 124 -15.31 -3.56 -9.90
C THR A 124 -15.77 -2.57 -8.86
N PRO A 125 -15.33 -1.30 -8.97
CA PRO A 125 -15.74 -0.29 -8.01
C PRO A 125 -17.21 0.09 -8.20
N ALA A 126 -17.90 0.32 -7.10
CA ALA A 126 -19.30 0.72 -7.10
C ALA A 126 -19.48 2.08 -6.44
N PHE A 127 -20.22 2.98 -7.08
CA PHE A 127 -20.47 4.33 -6.57
C PHE A 127 -21.94 4.69 -6.64
N VAL A 128 -22.37 5.57 -5.74
CA VAL A 128 -23.65 6.26 -5.89
C VAL A 128 -23.62 7.07 -7.18
N GLN A 129 -24.77 7.17 -7.86
CA GLN A 129 -24.90 7.89 -9.12
C GLN A 129 -24.32 9.31 -9.01
N ASN A 130 -23.47 9.68 -9.98
CA ASN A 130 -22.93 11.02 -10.09
C ASN A 130 -24.06 12.06 -10.17
N GLY A 131 -23.94 13.15 -9.41
CA GLY A 131 -25.00 14.15 -9.33
C GLY A 131 -26.02 13.92 -8.21
N THR A 132 -25.89 12.83 -7.44
CA THR A 132 -26.72 12.61 -6.24
C THR A 132 -26.27 13.55 -5.11
N PHE A 133 -27.21 14.22 -4.43
CA PHE A 133 -26.88 15.05 -3.28
C PHE A 133 -26.28 14.21 -2.15
N CYS A 134 -25.23 14.73 -1.54
CA CYS A 134 -24.57 14.12 -0.39
C CYS A 134 -24.42 15.15 0.74
N SER A 135 -24.36 14.69 1.98
CA SER A 135 -24.30 15.54 3.18
C SER A 135 -22.99 15.40 3.96
N ASP A 136 -22.07 14.57 3.47
CA ASP A 136 -20.85 14.17 4.16
C ASP A 136 -19.62 14.58 3.35
N CYS A 137 -19.34 15.88 3.38
CA CYS A 137 -18.23 16.51 2.67
C CYS A 137 -17.27 17.19 3.66
N ALA A 138 -16.04 17.43 3.24
CA ALA A 138 -14.99 17.94 4.11
C ALA A 138 -15.31 19.34 4.68
N ALA A 139 -16.06 20.17 3.95
CA ALA A 139 -16.49 21.49 4.41
C ALA A 139 -17.65 21.46 5.43
N GLY A 140 -18.21 20.29 5.73
CA GLY A 140 -19.28 20.10 6.71
C GLY A 140 -20.71 20.31 6.17
N PRO A 141 -21.73 20.07 7.02
CA PRO A 141 -23.14 20.12 6.62
C PRO A 141 -23.53 21.48 6.03
N GLY A 142 -24.25 21.46 4.89
CA GLY A 142 -24.71 22.67 4.20
C GLY A 142 -23.74 23.22 3.15
N ASN A 143 -22.50 22.73 3.12
CA ASN A 143 -21.50 23.07 2.09
C ASN A 143 -21.29 21.95 1.06
N CYS A 144 -22.01 20.85 1.21
CA CYS A 144 -21.88 19.68 0.36
C CYS A 144 -22.61 19.86 -0.97
N ALA A 145 -22.01 19.34 -2.04
CA ALA A 145 -22.59 19.35 -3.37
C ALA A 145 -23.10 17.95 -3.74
N LEU A 146 -22.52 17.35 -4.78
CA LEU A 146 -23.00 16.14 -5.40
C LEU A 146 -21.92 15.06 -5.40
N CYS A 147 -22.35 13.81 -5.35
CA CYS A 147 -21.48 12.66 -5.55
C CYS A 147 -20.80 12.73 -6.91
N ASN A 148 -19.51 12.43 -6.92
CA ASN A 148 -18.73 12.26 -8.12
C ASN A 148 -17.68 11.16 -7.88
N ASN A 149 -17.87 10.02 -8.53
CA ASN A 149 -16.91 8.92 -8.55
C ASN A 149 -16.53 8.41 -7.15
N GLY A 150 -17.53 8.21 -6.28
CA GLY A 150 -17.35 7.73 -4.90
C GLY A 150 -17.13 8.83 -3.85
N ALA A 151 -16.83 10.06 -4.29
CA ALA A 151 -16.56 11.18 -3.39
C ALA A 151 -17.73 12.17 -3.31
N CYS A 152 -18.02 12.66 -2.11
CA CYS A 152 -18.90 13.80 -1.91
C CYS A 152 -18.10 15.10 -2.08
N ASN A 153 -18.32 15.81 -3.18
CA ASN A 153 -17.59 17.05 -3.44
C ASN A 153 -18.16 18.21 -2.61
N ASP A 154 -17.28 19.09 -2.15
CA ASP A 154 -17.68 20.39 -1.61
C ASP A 154 -18.24 21.28 -2.74
N CYS A 155 -19.21 22.13 -2.41
CA CYS A 155 -19.66 23.17 -3.32
C CYS A 155 -18.50 24.15 -3.53
N PRO A 156 -17.97 24.34 -4.76
CA PRO A 156 -16.96 25.35 -4.99
C PRO A 156 -17.60 26.70 -4.66
N ALA A 157 -17.06 27.38 -3.63
CA ALA A 157 -17.52 28.68 -3.19
C ALA A 157 -17.68 29.60 -4.41
N ARG A 158 -18.91 30.04 -4.67
CA ARG A 158 -19.24 31.01 -5.71
C ARG A 158 -18.71 32.39 -5.37
#